data_AF-A0AAV4B8I4-F1
#
_entry.id   AF-A0AAV4B8I4-F1
#
_cell.length_a   1.000
_cell.length_b   1.000
_cell.length_c   1.000
_cell.angle_alpha   90.00
_cell.angle_beta   90.00
_cell.angle_gamma   90.00
#
_symmetry.space_group_name_H-M   'P 1'
#
loop_
_entity.id
_entity.type
_entity.pdbx_description
1 polymer ?
#
loop_
_entity_poly.entity_id
_entity_poly.type
_entity_poly.pdbx_seq_one_letter_code
_entity_poly.pdbx_strand_id
1 'polypeptide(L)'
;MQLWFKAWKDQDSSVRDYRPYFRPVLCYLEGAWTTKLSDTIEEPFFSDRHALDADTWFDLQEKVRFTGYTGRKSLNENFAYLPTALMNITERGEPVYAQWNYRMLCHPLREDLPTSHFTLVDDLSARLPRGKTLADYANTRSARFELVGPRENRFTSWSLLDRLMSEVPGKDNYPANLFETSFGLEFLDPVAKNNTLLNVGYYHRRYRVEKRDAMGLSQARRGFSDPNIFMAETTQSRIAPMYVRRCRRGTCADSLKRMSYAVPLEIVYLTPLTNWNPYNLKLYNSNEKSTVTGNGQRNGGLTKKLAYNGNHNGLFYRTPTEFFTGGEIEVDPADTVKGSVGVLDPQGNVRRVSSSGIRIFLPQIPGVGALRQRYPIVPVHGEGSPVWKELNAIKDLVMRLSKRFTDGDRATNSNGKNRGRGPKGNRRGGPGSATVFVYTTSTATSDPPGHHSHTVELTQRQLDKLKRGQTVETFTSEDNGHSHRVRVRYANDRLQLVACDGGNLPCWDGHTSCLMTETENSCPR
;
A
#
# COMPACT_ATOMS: atom_id res chain seq x y z
N MET A 1 -25.20 -9.33 17.26
CA MET A 1 -24.35 -9.03 16.09
C MET A 1 -23.73 -7.63 16.15
N GLN A 2 -24.52 -6.56 16.36
CA GLN A 2 -24.02 -5.17 16.40
C GLN A 2 -22.86 -4.93 17.36
N LEU A 3 -22.87 -5.55 18.56
CA LEU A 3 -21.76 -5.41 19.52
C LEU A 3 -20.41 -5.90 19.00
N TRP A 4 -20.39 -6.92 18.13
CA TRP A 4 -19.14 -7.38 17.49
C TRP A 4 -18.58 -6.33 16.51
N PHE A 5 -19.46 -5.70 15.74
CA PHE A 5 -19.08 -4.61 14.84
C PHE A 5 -18.66 -3.35 15.59
N LYS A 6 -19.29 -3.06 16.72
CA LYS A 6 -18.88 -1.98 17.61
C LYS A 6 -17.49 -2.23 18.17
N ALA A 7 -17.24 -3.42 18.71
CA ALA A 7 -15.93 -3.82 19.21
C ALA A 7 -14.82 -3.70 18.14
N TRP A 8 -15.11 -4.14 16.91
CA TRP A 8 -14.17 -3.98 15.79
C TRP A 8 -13.97 -2.50 15.40
N LYS A 9 -15.04 -1.70 15.32
CA LYS A 9 -14.93 -0.26 15.04
C LYS A 9 -14.04 0.45 16.06
N ASP A 10 -14.30 0.19 17.33
CA ASP A 10 -13.64 0.85 18.45
C ASP A 10 -12.25 0.23 18.73
N GLN A 11 -11.89 -0.85 18.01
CA GLN A 11 -10.67 -1.64 18.19
C GLN A 11 -10.49 -2.09 19.66
N ASP A 12 -11.61 -2.43 20.31
CA ASP A 12 -11.70 -2.81 21.72
C ASP A 12 -12.26 -4.22 21.86
N SER A 13 -11.44 -5.14 22.36
CA SER A 13 -11.79 -6.55 22.56
C SER A 13 -12.35 -6.86 23.95
N SER A 14 -12.46 -5.87 24.85
CA SER A 14 -12.86 -6.07 26.25
C SER A 14 -14.30 -6.56 26.41
N VAL A 15 -15.23 -6.01 25.63
CA VAL A 15 -16.66 -6.39 25.67
C VAL A 15 -16.92 -7.62 24.80
N ARG A 16 -16.26 -7.68 23.64
CA ARG A 16 -16.41 -8.74 22.64
C ARG A 16 -15.10 -8.89 21.87
N ASP A 17 -14.44 -10.03 21.99
CA ASP A 17 -13.21 -10.31 21.23
C ASP A 17 -13.48 -10.56 19.74
N TYR A 18 -13.43 -9.50 18.93
CA TYR A 18 -13.77 -9.55 17.52
C TYR A 18 -12.72 -10.29 16.66
N ARG A 19 -11.47 -10.43 17.13
CA ARG A 19 -10.31 -10.87 16.33
C ARG A 19 -10.49 -12.22 15.63
N PRO A 20 -11.14 -13.24 16.23
CA PRO A 20 -11.38 -14.52 15.55
C PRO A 20 -12.29 -14.41 14.33
N TYR A 21 -13.18 -13.41 14.29
CA TYR A 21 -14.25 -13.24 13.29
C TYR A 21 -13.94 -12.15 12.26
N PHE A 22 -13.11 -11.16 12.61
CA PHE A 22 -12.72 -10.05 11.75
C PHE A 22 -11.25 -10.17 11.35
N ARG A 23 -10.87 -11.33 10.83
CA ARG A 23 -9.48 -11.59 10.45
C ARG A 23 -9.09 -10.67 9.27
N PRO A 24 -7.96 -9.94 9.37
CA PRO A 24 -7.41 -9.23 8.23
C PRO A 24 -6.80 -10.23 7.23
N VAL A 25 -7.10 -10.00 5.96
CA VAL A 25 -6.58 -10.80 4.85
C VAL A 25 -5.88 -9.86 3.87
N LEU A 26 -4.61 -10.14 3.58
CA LEU A 26 -3.81 -9.40 2.62
C LEU A 26 -4.01 -9.97 1.23
N CYS A 27 -4.64 -9.19 0.35
CA CYS A 27 -4.83 -9.54 -1.04
C CYS A 27 -3.70 -8.96 -1.89
N TYR A 28 -3.19 -9.76 -2.81
CA TYR A 28 -2.04 -9.46 -3.65
C TYR A 28 -2.21 -10.04 -5.06
N LEU A 29 -1.62 -9.37 -6.04
CA LEU A 29 -1.42 -9.91 -7.37
C LEU A 29 -0.15 -10.74 -7.35
N GLU A 30 -0.24 -12.02 -7.67
CA GLU A 30 0.90 -12.90 -7.90
C GLU A 30 1.11 -13.09 -9.39
N GLY A 31 2.29 -12.73 -9.90
CA GLY A 31 2.68 -12.91 -11.29
C GLY A 31 3.96 -13.71 -11.45
N ALA A 32 4.10 -14.42 -12.56
CA ALA A 32 5.34 -15.09 -12.94
C ALA A 32 5.41 -15.27 -14.46
N TRP A 33 6.64 -15.33 -14.97
CA TRP A 33 6.89 -15.70 -16.35
C TRP A 33 6.73 -17.21 -16.50
N THR A 34 5.74 -17.67 -17.25
CA THR A 34 5.49 -19.09 -17.48
C THR A 34 6.01 -19.54 -18.83
N THR A 35 6.75 -20.64 -18.85
CA THR A 35 7.15 -21.33 -20.08
C THR A 35 6.03 -22.23 -20.56
N LYS A 36 5.81 -22.25 -21.87
CA LYS A 36 4.77 -22.98 -22.61
C LYS A 36 4.42 -24.36 -22.01
N LEU A 37 3.14 -24.62 -21.75
CA LEU A 37 2.59 -25.96 -21.48
C LEU A 37 1.53 -26.39 -22.53
N SER A 38 0.83 -25.46 -23.20
CA SER A 38 -0.09 -25.73 -24.31
C SER A 38 -0.23 -24.53 -25.26
N ASP A 39 -0.78 -24.75 -26.46
CA ASP A 39 -1.15 -23.68 -27.42
C ASP A 39 -2.49 -23.00 -27.05
N THR A 40 -3.22 -23.57 -26.09
CA THR A 40 -4.48 -23.04 -25.54
C THR A 40 -4.23 -22.10 -24.37
N ILE A 41 -5.09 -21.11 -24.19
CA ILE A 41 -5.08 -20.28 -22.98
C ILE A 41 -5.68 -21.07 -21.81
N GLU A 42 -4.89 -21.29 -20.77
CA GLU A 42 -5.40 -21.73 -19.48
C GLU A 42 -5.57 -20.50 -18.59
N GLU A 43 -6.81 -20.15 -18.27
CA GLU A 43 -7.08 -19.11 -17.28
C GLU A 43 -6.58 -19.57 -15.90
N PRO A 44 -5.65 -18.82 -15.28
CA PRO A 44 -5.06 -19.23 -14.01
C PRO A 44 -6.04 -19.12 -12.83
N PHE A 45 -7.17 -18.44 -13.00
CA PHE A 45 -8.23 -18.32 -12.01
C PHE A 45 -9.59 -18.05 -12.67
N PHE A 46 -10.65 -18.60 -12.08
CA PHE A 46 -12.02 -18.31 -12.50
C PHE A 46 -12.42 -16.89 -12.09
N SER A 47 -13.01 -16.14 -13.04
CA SER A 47 -13.56 -14.81 -12.81
C SER A 47 -15.03 -14.80 -13.20
N ASP A 48 -15.90 -14.46 -12.24
CA ASP A 48 -17.36 -14.34 -12.47
C ASP A 48 -17.74 -13.26 -13.49
N ARG A 49 -16.80 -12.37 -13.86
CA ARG A 49 -17.04 -11.19 -14.69
C ARG A 49 -16.22 -11.11 -15.97
N HIS A 50 -15.05 -11.76 -16.01
CA HIS A 50 -14.10 -11.61 -17.11
C HIS A 50 -13.45 -12.95 -17.40
N ALA A 51 -14.00 -13.67 -18.38
CA ALA A 51 -13.27 -14.73 -19.05
C ALA A 51 -12.45 -14.12 -20.20
N LEU A 52 -11.27 -14.64 -20.45
CA LEU A 52 -10.45 -14.33 -21.61
C LEU A 52 -11.19 -14.82 -22.85
N ASP A 53 -11.64 -13.87 -23.66
CA ASP A 53 -12.19 -14.12 -24.99
C ASP A 53 -11.03 -14.36 -25.97
N ALA A 54 -10.24 -15.42 -25.76
CA ALA A 54 -9.18 -15.81 -26.68
C ALA A 54 -8.88 -17.31 -26.55
N ASP A 55 -8.83 -17.99 -27.69
CA ASP A 55 -8.61 -19.44 -27.73
C ASP A 55 -7.12 -19.77 -27.58
N THR A 56 -6.25 -18.89 -28.09
CA THR A 56 -4.79 -19.08 -28.12
C THR A 56 -4.06 -17.81 -27.71
N TRP A 57 -2.81 -17.97 -27.31
CA TRP A 57 -1.95 -16.84 -26.94
C TRP A 57 -1.75 -15.84 -28.08
N PHE A 58 -1.66 -16.33 -29.32
CA PHE A 58 -1.52 -15.49 -30.49
C PHE A 58 -2.78 -14.65 -30.73
N ASP A 59 -3.96 -15.26 -30.59
CA ASP A 59 -5.24 -14.55 -30.70
C ASP A 59 -5.37 -13.44 -29.64
N LEU A 60 -5.01 -13.73 -28.38
CA LEU A 60 -4.97 -12.72 -27.33
C LEU A 60 -4.01 -11.57 -27.68
N GLN A 61 -2.82 -11.89 -28.17
CA GLN A 61 -1.83 -10.89 -28.58
C GLN A 61 -2.32 -10.02 -29.74
N GLU A 62 -2.97 -10.59 -30.75
CA GLU A 62 -3.52 -9.86 -31.89
C GLU A 62 -4.65 -8.92 -31.44
N LYS A 63 -5.56 -9.41 -30.59
CA LYS A 63 -6.63 -8.61 -29.99
C LYS A 63 -6.09 -7.46 -29.16
N VAL A 64 -5.09 -7.72 -28.32
CA VAL A 64 -4.36 -6.72 -27.53
C VAL A 64 -3.66 -5.71 -28.44
N ARG A 65 -2.96 -6.16 -29.49
CA ARG A 65 -2.26 -5.27 -30.43
C ARG A 65 -3.27 -4.39 -31.15
N PHE A 66 -4.32 -4.96 -31.71
CA PHE A 66 -5.35 -4.20 -32.42
C PHE A 66 -6.00 -3.15 -31.52
N THR A 67 -6.45 -3.53 -30.32
CA THR A 67 -7.08 -2.60 -29.37
C THR A 67 -6.12 -1.53 -28.87
N GLY A 68 -4.87 -1.90 -28.57
CA GLY A 68 -3.82 -0.96 -28.15
C GLY A 68 -3.48 0.08 -29.22
N TYR A 69 -3.39 -0.32 -30.50
CA TYR A 69 -3.06 0.61 -31.60
C TYR A 69 -4.26 1.43 -32.08
N THR A 70 -5.47 0.91 -31.98
CA THR A 70 -6.69 1.60 -32.43
C THR A 70 -7.37 2.42 -31.34
N GLY A 71 -6.98 2.22 -30.08
CA GLY A 71 -7.67 2.79 -28.92
C GLY A 71 -9.09 2.24 -28.71
N ARG A 72 -9.49 1.18 -29.44
CA ARG A 72 -10.81 0.56 -29.31
C ARG A 72 -10.85 -0.32 -28.06
N LYS A 73 -11.97 -0.27 -27.35
CA LYS A 73 -12.24 -1.08 -26.17
C LYS A 73 -13.23 -2.20 -26.52
N SER A 74 -12.99 -3.40 -26.00
CA SER A 74 -13.98 -4.47 -26.03
C SER A 74 -15.14 -4.12 -25.09
N LEU A 75 -16.39 -4.22 -25.58
CA LEU A 75 -17.58 -3.88 -24.77
C LEU A 75 -17.69 -4.71 -23.49
N ASN A 76 -17.24 -5.96 -23.53
CA ASN A 76 -17.28 -6.87 -22.38
C ASN A 76 -15.95 -6.89 -21.59
N GLU A 77 -14.92 -6.16 -22.04
CA GLU A 77 -13.60 -6.06 -21.37
C GLU A 77 -12.92 -7.42 -21.14
N ASN A 78 -13.08 -8.37 -22.06
CA ASN A 78 -12.69 -9.77 -21.89
C ASN A 78 -11.31 -10.13 -22.47
N PHE A 79 -10.40 -9.17 -22.70
CA PHE A 79 -9.03 -9.48 -23.14
C PHE A 79 -8.02 -8.87 -22.17
N ALA A 80 -7.19 -9.70 -21.53
CA ALA A 80 -6.13 -9.23 -20.64
C ALA A 80 -4.84 -8.93 -21.40
N TYR A 81 -4.12 -7.88 -20.97
CA TYR A 81 -2.76 -7.63 -21.43
C TYR A 81 -1.78 -8.57 -20.71
N LEU A 82 -1.37 -9.64 -21.39
CA LEU A 82 -0.41 -10.63 -20.89
C LEU A 82 0.88 -10.55 -21.72
N PRO A 83 1.87 -9.75 -21.30
CA PRO A 83 3.07 -9.52 -22.11
C PRO A 83 3.89 -10.80 -22.29
N THR A 84 4.56 -10.90 -23.43
CA THR A 84 5.50 -11.98 -23.76
C THR A 84 6.91 -11.41 -23.79
N ALA A 85 7.87 -12.15 -23.25
CA ALA A 85 9.28 -11.76 -23.23
C ALA A 85 10.16 -12.91 -23.72
N LEU A 86 11.23 -12.55 -24.42
CA LEU A 86 12.32 -13.46 -24.73
C LEU A 86 13.12 -13.71 -23.44
N MET A 87 13.09 -14.94 -22.93
CA MET A 87 13.77 -15.31 -21.69
C MET A 87 15.18 -15.85 -21.92
N ASN A 88 15.39 -16.54 -23.05
CA ASN A 88 16.69 -17.11 -23.39
C ASN A 88 16.83 -17.25 -24.90
N ILE A 89 18.06 -17.41 -25.37
CA ILE A 89 18.39 -17.84 -26.74
C ILE A 89 19.17 -19.15 -26.58
N THR A 90 18.70 -20.23 -27.22
CA THR A 90 19.39 -21.52 -27.15
C THR A 90 20.75 -21.44 -27.85
N GLU A 91 21.64 -22.41 -27.61
CA GLU A 91 22.92 -22.50 -28.33
C GLU A 91 22.76 -22.58 -29.85
N ARG A 92 21.58 -23.02 -30.33
CA ARG A 92 21.22 -23.08 -31.76
C ARG A 92 20.68 -21.75 -32.31
N GLY A 93 20.61 -20.70 -31.50
CA GLY A 93 20.06 -19.40 -31.87
C GLY A 93 18.54 -19.31 -31.80
N GLU A 94 17.87 -20.31 -31.22
CA GLU A 94 16.41 -20.32 -31.15
C GLU A 94 15.91 -19.51 -29.93
N PRO A 95 14.96 -18.58 -30.12
CA PRO A 95 14.41 -17.81 -29.01
C PRO A 95 13.48 -18.65 -28.13
N VAL A 96 13.70 -18.60 -26.82
CA VAL A 96 12.80 -19.17 -25.80
C VAL A 96 11.95 -18.05 -25.23
N TYR A 97 10.65 -18.07 -25.52
CA TYR A 97 9.69 -17.11 -25.00
C TYR A 97 9.05 -17.59 -23.70
N ALA A 98 8.72 -16.65 -22.83
CA ALA A 98 7.79 -16.87 -21.72
C ALA A 98 6.76 -15.74 -21.69
N GLN A 99 5.60 -16.07 -21.14
CA GLN A 99 4.52 -15.12 -20.98
C GLN A 99 4.33 -14.77 -19.52
N TRP A 100 4.00 -13.52 -19.25
CA TRP A 100 3.58 -13.09 -17.93
C TRP A 100 2.16 -13.57 -17.65
N ASN A 101 2.01 -14.45 -16.67
CA ASN A 101 0.71 -14.87 -16.15
C ASN A 101 0.57 -14.43 -14.71
N TYR A 102 -0.63 -14.00 -14.34
CA TYR A 102 -0.92 -13.51 -13.00
C TYR A 102 -2.23 -14.06 -12.44
N ARG A 103 -2.37 -14.03 -11.12
CA ARG A 103 -3.60 -14.32 -10.39
C ARG A 103 -3.72 -13.40 -9.19
N MET A 104 -4.94 -13.15 -8.74
CA MET A 104 -5.19 -12.45 -7.48
C MET A 104 -5.46 -13.48 -6.39
N LEU A 105 -4.75 -13.34 -5.27
CA LEU A 105 -4.89 -14.22 -4.11
C LEU A 105 -4.99 -13.37 -2.85
N CYS A 106 -5.47 -14.00 -1.78
CA CYS A 106 -5.52 -13.37 -0.47
C CYS A 106 -4.98 -14.33 0.59
N HIS A 107 -4.14 -13.82 1.50
CA HIS A 107 -3.52 -14.56 2.59
C HIS A 107 -4.03 -14.05 3.95
N PRO A 108 -4.58 -14.92 4.81
CA PRO A 108 -4.99 -14.51 6.15
C PRO A 108 -3.75 -14.23 7.00
N LEU A 109 -3.67 -13.01 7.55
CA LEU A 109 -2.53 -12.62 8.38
C LEU A 109 -2.57 -13.37 9.71
N ARG A 110 -1.39 -13.61 10.30
CA ARG A 110 -1.27 -14.31 11.59
C ARG A 110 -1.78 -13.49 12.76
N GLU A 111 -1.59 -12.18 12.71
CA GLU A 111 -1.95 -11.23 13.76
C GLU A 111 -3.13 -10.35 13.31
N ASP A 112 -3.85 -9.80 14.30
CA ASP A 112 -4.78 -8.72 14.04
C ASP A 112 -4.02 -7.46 13.59
N LEU A 113 -4.66 -6.65 12.76
CA LEU A 113 -4.06 -5.44 12.21
C LEU A 113 -4.88 -4.22 12.67
N PRO A 114 -4.30 -3.33 13.51
CA PRO A 114 -5.00 -2.14 13.92
C PRO A 114 -5.34 -1.22 12.75
N THR A 115 -6.57 -0.67 12.74
CA THR A 115 -6.98 0.28 11.69
C THR A 115 -6.17 1.59 11.72
N SER A 116 -5.52 1.90 12.84
CA SER A 116 -4.59 3.03 12.97
C SER A 116 -3.33 2.89 12.13
N HIS A 117 -2.99 1.68 11.64
CA HIS A 117 -1.83 1.49 10.77
C HIS A 117 -2.10 1.88 9.31
N PHE A 118 -3.36 2.13 8.93
CA PHE A 118 -3.69 2.62 7.59
C PHE A 118 -3.60 4.14 7.56
N THR A 119 -2.53 4.64 6.94
CA THR A 119 -2.35 6.06 6.69
C THR A 119 -2.94 6.40 5.32
N LEU A 120 -3.84 7.38 5.27
CA LEU A 120 -4.42 7.84 4.01
C LEU A 120 -3.35 8.55 3.17
N VAL A 121 -3.24 8.16 1.89
CA VAL A 121 -2.37 8.82 0.93
C VAL A 121 -3.14 9.94 0.25
N ASP A 122 -2.59 11.16 0.18
CA ASP A 122 -3.25 12.28 -0.48
C ASP A 122 -3.08 12.22 -2.01
N ASP A 123 -3.90 11.37 -2.65
CA ASP A 123 -3.99 11.25 -4.10
C ASP A 123 -4.74 12.45 -4.70
N LEU A 124 -3.97 13.41 -5.21
CA LEU A 124 -4.50 14.60 -5.86
C LEU A 124 -5.28 14.28 -7.14
N SER A 125 -4.87 13.25 -7.88
CA SER A 125 -5.51 12.87 -9.14
C SER A 125 -6.95 12.42 -8.88
N ALA A 126 -7.19 11.78 -7.74
CA ALA A 126 -8.52 11.40 -7.30
C ALA A 126 -9.27 12.56 -6.62
N ARG A 127 -8.56 13.38 -5.84
CA ARG A 127 -9.18 14.37 -4.95
C ARG A 127 -9.51 15.71 -5.63
N LEU A 128 -8.56 16.29 -6.36
CA LEU A 128 -8.69 17.66 -6.91
C LEU A 128 -9.80 17.79 -7.96
N PRO A 129 -9.92 16.90 -8.97
CA PRO A 129 -10.97 17.03 -9.98
C PRO A 129 -12.38 16.95 -9.39
N ARG A 130 -12.53 16.37 -8.19
CA ARG A 130 -13.79 16.18 -7.48
C ARG A 130 -13.99 17.18 -6.34
N GLY A 131 -13.07 18.12 -6.12
CA GLY A 131 -13.13 19.12 -5.05
C GLY A 131 -13.24 18.54 -3.64
N LYS A 132 -12.78 17.30 -3.41
CA LYS A 132 -12.93 16.63 -2.11
C LYS A 132 -11.88 17.14 -1.11
N THR A 133 -12.25 17.28 0.17
CA THR A 133 -11.25 17.46 1.23
C THR A 133 -10.54 16.13 1.51
N LEU A 134 -9.41 16.16 2.24
CA LEU A 134 -8.72 14.92 2.63
C LEU A 134 -9.61 14.02 3.51
N ALA A 135 -10.41 14.63 4.40
CA ALA A 135 -11.35 13.92 5.26
C ALA A 135 -12.49 13.28 4.45
N ASP A 136 -13.02 13.97 3.43
CA ASP A 136 -14.04 13.42 2.54
C ASP A 136 -13.46 12.29 1.69
N TYR A 137 -12.22 12.46 1.19
CA TYR A 137 -11.52 11.46 0.38
C TYR A 137 -11.29 10.15 1.15
N ALA A 138 -11.02 10.20 2.46
CA ALA A 138 -10.91 9.01 3.31
C ALA A 138 -12.14 8.08 3.22
N ASN A 139 -13.31 8.68 2.98
CA ASN A 139 -14.62 8.03 2.97
C ASN A 139 -15.10 7.66 1.56
N THR A 140 -14.19 7.52 0.59
CA THR A 140 -14.51 7.14 -0.79
C THR A 140 -13.93 5.79 -1.20
N ARG A 141 -14.50 5.15 -2.22
CA ARG A 141 -13.92 3.95 -2.86
C ARG A 141 -12.57 4.20 -3.52
N SER A 142 -12.28 5.44 -3.89
CA SER A 142 -11.03 5.86 -4.49
C SER A 142 -9.89 6.06 -3.48
N ALA A 143 -10.17 6.06 -2.17
CA ALA A 143 -9.15 6.17 -1.13
C ALA A 143 -8.07 5.10 -1.26
N ARG A 144 -6.81 5.51 -1.10
CA ARG A 144 -5.63 4.63 -1.06
C ARG A 144 -4.89 4.82 0.25
N PHE A 145 -4.29 3.74 0.73
CA PHE A 145 -3.66 3.68 2.05
C PHE A 145 -2.22 3.19 1.94
N GLU A 146 -1.39 3.68 2.83
CA GLU A 146 -0.08 3.12 3.14
C GLU A 146 -0.16 2.42 4.49
N LEU A 147 0.56 1.30 4.63
CA LEU A 147 0.67 0.56 5.89
C LEU A 147 1.89 1.06 6.65
N VAL A 148 1.65 1.72 7.78
CA VAL A 148 2.68 2.28 8.64
C VAL A 148 2.54 1.71 10.04
N GLY A 149 3.56 0.98 10.50
CA GLY A 149 3.60 0.42 11.85
C GLY A 149 3.73 1.48 12.96
N PRO A 150 3.44 1.14 14.22
CA PRO A 150 3.39 2.09 15.33
C PRO A 150 4.76 2.66 15.72
N ARG A 151 5.84 1.99 15.30
CA ARG A 151 7.24 2.41 15.50
C ARG A 151 7.95 2.70 14.19
N GLU A 152 7.22 2.74 13.08
CA GLU A 152 7.80 3.03 11.79
C GLU A 152 7.90 4.54 11.58
N ASN A 153 9.13 4.99 11.45
CA ASN A 153 9.47 6.27 10.85
C ASN A 153 9.76 6.05 9.34
N ARG A 154 9.78 7.15 8.58
CA ARG A 154 9.93 7.15 7.11
C ARG A 154 11.18 6.42 6.57
N PHE A 155 12.13 6.05 7.45
CA PHE A 155 13.43 5.46 7.10
C PHE A 155 13.64 4.05 7.68
N THR A 156 12.56 3.32 7.99
CA THR A 156 12.70 1.98 8.56
C THR A 156 13.26 1.00 7.51
N SER A 157 14.29 0.23 7.87
CA SER A 157 14.91 -0.77 7.00
C SER A 157 14.02 -1.99 6.76
N TRP A 158 12.93 -2.16 7.52
CA TRP A 158 11.94 -3.22 7.39
C TRP A 158 10.57 -2.68 7.80
N SER A 159 9.64 -2.52 6.86
CA SER A 159 8.33 -1.94 7.13
C SER A 159 7.28 -2.97 7.55
N LEU A 160 6.12 -2.49 7.98
CA LEU A 160 4.99 -3.35 8.34
C LEU A 160 4.57 -4.17 7.13
N LEU A 161 4.55 -3.56 5.95
CA LEU A 161 4.28 -4.26 4.71
C LEU A 161 5.33 -5.35 4.41
N ASP A 162 6.62 -5.10 4.71
CA ASP A 162 7.66 -6.14 4.58
C ASP A 162 7.35 -7.35 5.47
N ARG A 163 6.99 -7.11 6.73
CA ARG A 163 6.60 -8.15 7.69
C ARG A 163 5.39 -8.94 7.18
N LEU A 164 4.32 -8.27 6.78
CA LEU A 164 3.09 -8.94 6.34
C LEU A 164 3.29 -9.73 5.04
N MET A 165 4.04 -9.19 4.07
CA MET A 165 4.34 -9.92 2.83
C MET A 165 5.24 -11.13 3.07
N SER A 166 6.14 -11.08 4.07
CA SER A 166 6.98 -12.24 4.43
C SER A 166 6.21 -13.44 4.99
N GLU A 167 4.95 -13.25 5.41
CA GLU A 167 4.06 -14.36 5.78
C GLU A 167 3.47 -15.07 4.56
N VAL A 168 3.46 -14.41 3.40
CA VAL A 168 2.82 -14.90 2.19
C VAL A 168 3.74 -15.88 1.45
N PRO A 169 3.32 -17.14 1.26
CA PRO A 169 4.12 -18.09 0.49
C PRO A 169 4.10 -17.75 -1.01
N GLY A 170 5.21 -18.03 -1.69
CA GLY A 170 5.31 -17.99 -3.15
C GLY A 170 4.59 -19.17 -3.81
N LYS A 171 4.95 -19.46 -5.07
CA LYS A 171 4.23 -20.50 -5.85
C LYS A 171 4.38 -21.92 -5.28
N ASP A 172 5.43 -22.20 -4.50
CA ASP A 172 5.60 -23.51 -3.84
C ASP A 172 4.68 -23.68 -2.61
N ASN A 173 3.84 -22.68 -2.32
CA ASN A 173 2.86 -22.65 -1.23
C ASN A 173 3.48 -22.82 0.16
N TYR A 174 2.66 -23.08 1.18
CA TYR A 174 3.07 -23.18 2.58
C TYR A 174 4.22 -24.15 2.89
N PRO A 175 4.43 -25.27 2.17
CA PRO A 175 5.58 -26.15 2.42
C PRO A 175 6.93 -25.60 1.94
N ALA A 176 6.96 -24.43 1.31
CA ALA A 176 8.17 -23.88 0.72
C ALA A 176 9.29 -23.73 1.76
N ASN A 177 10.43 -24.34 1.48
CA ASN A 177 11.63 -24.27 2.30
C ASN A 177 12.84 -24.14 1.37
N LEU A 178 13.03 -22.93 0.84
CA LEU A 178 14.06 -22.64 -0.16
C LEU A 178 15.04 -21.63 0.42
N PHE A 179 16.33 -21.83 0.14
CA PHE A 179 17.40 -20.94 0.58
C PHE A 179 18.29 -20.57 -0.61
N GLU A 180 18.73 -19.32 -0.64
CA GLU A 180 19.53 -18.78 -1.74
C GLU A 180 21.02 -18.75 -1.38
N THR A 181 21.84 -19.31 -2.28
CA THR A 181 23.30 -19.41 -2.22
C THR A 181 23.94 -19.06 -3.57
N SER A 182 23.52 -17.95 -4.18
CA SER A 182 24.06 -17.50 -5.47
C SER A 182 25.31 -16.64 -5.29
N PHE A 183 26.23 -16.70 -6.26
CA PHE A 183 27.48 -15.95 -6.26
C PHE A 183 28.40 -16.18 -5.05
N GLY A 184 28.21 -17.28 -4.31
CA GLY A 184 28.96 -17.60 -3.09
C GLY A 184 28.54 -16.76 -1.88
N LEU A 185 27.32 -16.24 -1.89
CA LEU A 185 26.71 -15.49 -0.80
C LEU A 185 25.41 -16.16 -0.38
N GLU A 186 25.24 -16.38 0.92
CA GLU A 186 23.98 -16.86 1.48
C GLU A 186 23.08 -15.68 1.83
N PHE A 187 21.78 -15.84 1.57
CA PHE A 187 20.80 -14.83 1.91
C PHE A 187 20.32 -15.06 3.34
N LEU A 188 20.50 -14.05 4.16
CA LEU A 188 20.15 -14.03 5.57
C LEU A 188 18.91 -13.17 5.80
N ASP A 189 18.18 -13.52 6.86
CA ASP A 189 17.05 -12.74 7.31
C ASP A 189 17.49 -11.31 7.68
N PRO A 190 16.81 -10.28 7.16
CA PRO A 190 17.19 -8.88 7.37
C PRO A 190 16.91 -8.35 8.79
N VAL A 191 16.04 -9.02 9.55
CA VAL A 191 15.62 -8.63 10.90
C VAL A 191 16.23 -9.54 11.97
N ALA A 192 16.49 -10.81 11.66
CA ALA A 192 17.10 -11.73 12.60
C ALA A 192 18.50 -11.25 13.03
N LYS A 193 18.72 -11.21 14.35
CA LYS A 193 20.04 -10.87 14.94
C LYS A 193 21.09 -11.94 14.68
N ASN A 194 20.65 -13.17 14.46
CA ASN A 194 21.51 -14.30 14.13
C ASN A 194 21.65 -14.41 12.60
N ASN A 195 22.67 -15.13 12.13
CA ASN A 195 22.82 -15.45 10.70
C ASN A 195 21.84 -16.55 10.27
N THR A 196 20.55 -16.33 10.55
CA THR A 196 19.46 -17.20 10.10
C THR A 196 19.31 -17.04 8.59
N LEU A 197 19.28 -18.17 7.88
CA LEU A 197 19.03 -18.18 6.44
C LEU A 197 17.60 -17.68 6.16
N LEU A 198 17.46 -16.85 5.13
CA LEU A 198 16.18 -16.35 4.66
C LEU A 198 15.48 -17.41 3.82
N ASN A 199 14.25 -17.78 4.19
CA ASN A 199 13.42 -18.64 3.35
C ASN A 199 12.91 -17.84 2.13
N VAL A 200 13.59 -18.02 1.01
CA VAL A 200 13.28 -17.30 -0.24
C VAL A 200 12.04 -17.84 -0.95
N GLY A 201 11.43 -18.93 -0.46
CA GLY A 201 10.14 -19.43 -0.93
C GLY A 201 8.94 -18.58 -0.51
N TYR A 202 9.14 -17.61 0.39
CA TYR A 202 8.14 -16.63 0.82
C TYR A 202 8.43 -15.26 0.21
N TYR A 203 7.38 -14.44 0.03
CA TYR A 203 7.51 -13.14 -0.60
C TYR A 203 8.32 -12.16 0.26
N HIS A 204 9.47 -11.77 -0.27
CA HIS A 204 10.36 -10.82 0.38
C HIS A 204 10.94 -9.89 -0.68
N ARG A 205 11.39 -8.72 -0.25
CA ARG A 205 12.13 -7.80 -1.12
C ARG A 205 13.44 -7.33 -0.49
N ARG A 206 13.71 -7.68 0.76
CA ARG A 206 14.95 -7.33 1.45
C ARG A 206 15.62 -8.60 1.92
N TYR A 207 16.94 -8.57 1.90
CA TYR A 207 17.78 -9.65 2.38
C TYR A 207 19.08 -9.06 2.92
N ARG A 208 19.75 -9.82 3.77
CA ARG A 208 21.07 -9.51 4.28
C ARG A 208 22.06 -10.53 3.73
N VAL A 209 23.31 -10.13 3.53
CA VAL A 209 24.43 -11.00 3.17
C VAL A 209 25.51 -10.88 4.23
N GLU A 210 26.30 -11.93 4.43
CA GLU A 210 27.37 -11.93 5.43
C GLU A 210 28.53 -11.00 5.02
N LYS A 211 28.94 -11.06 3.75
CA LYS A 211 30.03 -10.25 3.22
C LYS A 211 29.48 -8.92 2.71
N ARG A 212 30.08 -7.83 3.18
CA ARG A 212 29.81 -6.49 2.65
C ARG A 212 30.18 -6.43 1.18
N ASP A 213 29.37 -5.74 0.40
CA ASP A 213 29.63 -5.46 -1.01
C ASP A 213 30.76 -4.43 -1.17
N ALA A 214 31.07 -4.07 -2.42
CA ALA A 214 32.11 -3.10 -2.75
C ALA A 214 31.83 -1.68 -2.18
N MET A 215 30.57 -1.38 -1.84
CA MET A 215 30.14 -0.12 -1.22
C MET A 215 30.04 -0.23 0.31
N GLY A 216 30.43 -1.37 0.90
CA GLY A 216 30.38 -1.61 2.34
C GLY A 216 29.00 -2.01 2.87
N LEU A 217 28.01 -2.25 1.99
CA LEU A 217 26.64 -2.59 2.37
C LEU A 217 26.49 -4.10 2.55
N SER A 218 25.74 -4.50 3.58
CA SER A 218 25.40 -5.91 3.86
C SER A 218 23.91 -6.19 3.75
N GLN A 219 23.09 -5.15 3.55
CA GLN A 219 21.67 -5.26 3.32
C GLN A 219 21.36 -4.77 1.91
N ALA A 220 20.51 -5.51 1.21
CA ALA A 220 20.13 -5.18 -0.15
C ALA A 220 18.62 -5.37 -0.34
N ARG A 221 18.13 -4.75 -1.40
CA ARG A 221 16.73 -4.77 -1.79
C ARG A 221 16.59 -5.30 -3.21
N ARG A 222 15.64 -6.20 -3.42
CA ARG A 222 15.22 -6.70 -4.74
C ARG A 222 14.23 -5.70 -5.39
N GLY A 223 14.22 -5.63 -6.72
CA GLY A 223 13.19 -4.89 -7.47
C GLY A 223 13.48 -3.41 -7.77
N PHE A 224 14.76 -3.04 -7.98
CA PHE A 224 15.17 -1.73 -8.52
C PHE A 224 14.48 -0.51 -7.86
N SER A 225 14.37 -0.55 -6.53
CA SER A 225 13.80 0.50 -5.67
C SER A 225 12.27 0.62 -5.61
N ASP A 226 11.49 -0.27 -6.25
CA ASP A 226 10.02 -0.24 -6.12
C ASP A 226 9.58 -0.71 -4.71
N PRO A 227 8.79 0.10 -3.97
CA PRO A 227 8.27 -0.25 -2.67
C PRO A 227 6.99 -1.07 -2.64
N ASN A 228 6.59 -1.69 -3.73
CA ASN A 228 5.45 -2.59 -3.77
C ASN A 228 5.72 -3.89 -4.53
N ILE A 229 6.94 -4.15 -4.99
CA ILE A 229 7.28 -5.42 -5.62
C ILE A 229 8.01 -6.33 -4.63
N PHE A 230 7.45 -7.53 -4.45
CA PHE A 230 8.01 -8.60 -3.64
C PHE A 230 8.31 -9.80 -4.53
N MET A 231 9.28 -10.62 -4.14
CA MET A 231 9.74 -11.77 -4.93
C MET A 231 9.80 -13.03 -4.07
N ALA A 232 9.54 -14.18 -4.68
CA ALA A 232 9.76 -15.49 -4.08
C ALA A 232 10.37 -16.43 -5.12
N GLU A 233 11.26 -17.31 -4.68
CA GLU A 233 11.78 -18.42 -5.47
C GLU A 233 10.76 -19.56 -5.53
N THR A 234 10.83 -20.34 -6.61
CA THR A 234 9.96 -21.50 -6.80
C THR A 234 10.69 -22.60 -7.53
N THR A 235 10.34 -23.84 -7.24
CA THR A 235 10.81 -25.03 -7.95
C THR A 235 9.93 -25.42 -9.13
N GLN A 236 8.79 -24.75 -9.33
CA GLN A 236 7.84 -25.10 -10.39
C GLN A 236 8.45 -24.97 -11.78
N SER A 237 8.55 -26.10 -12.49
CA SER A 237 9.14 -26.20 -13.83
C SER A 237 8.44 -25.34 -14.89
N ARG A 238 7.15 -25.07 -14.70
CA ARG A 238 6.36 -24.18 -15.58
C ARG A 238 6.76 -22.72 -15.52
N ILE A 239 7.54 -22.30 -14.53
CA ILE A 239 8.05 -20.93 -14.42
C ILE A 239 9.37 -20.83 -15.15
N ALA A 240 9.55 -19.78 -15.96
CA ALA A 240 10.74 -19.58 -16.76
C ALA A 240 12.02 -19.56 -15.90
N PRO A 241 13.08 -20.30 -16.30
CA PRO A 241 14.35 -20.26 -15.60
C PRO A 241 15.12 -18.99 -15.99
N MET A 242 15.82 -18.44 -15.02
CA MET A 242 16.94 -17.53 -15.22
C MET A 242 18.21 -18.29 -14.92
N TYR A 243 19.12 -18.35 -15.89
CA TYR A 243 20.38 -19.08 -15.78
C TYR A 243 21.54 -18.08 -15.85
N VAL A 244 22.50 -18.23 -14.94
CA VAL A 244 23.77 -17.53 -15.01
C VAL A 244 24.91 -18.52 -14.77
N ARG A 245 25.91 -18.49 -15.65
CA ARG A 245 27.16 -19.22 -15.49
C ARG A 245 28.26 -18.27 -15.07
N ARG A 246 28.86 -18.53 -13.91
CA ARG A 246 30.00 -17.75 -13.40
C ARG A 246 31.25 -18.60 -13.45
N CYS A 247 32.25 -18.16 -14.21
CA CYS A 247 33.57 -18.79 -14.22
C CYS A 247 34.60 -17.91 -13.51
N ARG A 248 35.32 -18.47 -12.53
CA ARG A 248 36.42 -17.80 -11.82
C ARG A 248 37.63 -18.73 -11.78
N ARG A 249 38.76 -18.29 -12.36
CA ARG A 249 40.03 -19.04 -12.38
C ARG A 249 39.88 -20.50 -12.85
N GLY A 250 39.10 -20.73 -13.91
CA GLY A 250 38.87 -22.07 -14.48
C GLY A 250 37.77 -22.89 -13.83
N THR A 251 37.27 -22.51 -12.64
CA THR A 251 36.10 -23.15 -12.02
C THR A 251 34.83 -22.41 -12.42
N CYS A 252 33.90 -23.09 -13.08
CA CYS A 252 32.58 -22.55 -13.41
C CYS A 252 31.52 -23.09 -12.46
N ALA A 253 30.61 -22.21 -12.03
CA ALA A 253 29.43 -22.54 -11.26
C ALA A 253 28.20 -21.99 -11.98
N ASP A 254 27.20 -22.85 -12.10
CA ASP A 254 25.93 -22.53 -12.73
C ASP A 254 24.90 -22.22 -11.65
N SER A 255 24.07 -21.21 -11.87
CA SER A 255 22.97 -20.86 -10.99
C SER A 255 21.70 -20.75 -11.82
N LEU A 256 20.73 -21.61 -11.52
CA LEU A 256 19.41 -21.62 -12.13
C LEU A 256 18.38 -21.19 -11.09
N LYS A 257 17.55 -20.21 -11.43
CA LYS A 257 16.54 -19.66 -10.54
C LYS A 257 15.22 -19.46 -11.25
N ARG A 258 14.12 -19.67 -10.54
CA ARG A 258 12.76 -19.35 -11.01
C ARG A 258 12.14 -18.44 -9.98
N MET A 259 11.50 -17.38 -10.45
CA MET A 259 10.99 -16.32 -9.59
C MET A 259 9.51 -16.09 -9.88
N SER A 260 8.76 -15.88 -8.81
CA SER A 260 7.44 -15.25 -8.83
C SER A 260 7.50 -13.90 -8.13
N TYR A 261 6.53 -13.06 -8.47
CA TYR A 261 6.45 -11.68 -8.03
C TYR A 261 5.09 -11.45 -7.39
N ALA A 262 5.05 -10.65 -6.34
CA ALA A 262 3.82 -10.22 -5.71
C ALA A 262 3.73 -8.70 -5.58
N VAL A 263 2.56 -8.16 -5.86
CA VAL A 263 2.20 -6.76 -5.63
C VAL A 263 1.03 -6.73 -4.65
N PRO A 264 1.18 -6.12 -3.46
CA PRO A 264 0.08 -6.00 -2.51
C PRO A 264 -1.00 -5.08 -3.07
N LEU A 265 -2.25 -5.50 -2.99
CA LEU A 265 -3.39 -4.77 -3.54
C LEU A 265 -4.24 -4.12 -2.45
N GLU A 266 -4.59 -4.87 -1.40
CA GLU A 266 -5.45 -4.36 -0.33
C GLU A 266 -5.42 -5.26 0.92
N ILE A 267 -5.77 -4.68 2.06
CA ILE A 267 -6.21 -5.45 3.24
C ILE A 267 -7.74 -5.49 3.26
N VAL A 268 -8.29 -6.68 3.42
CA VAL A 268 -9.73 -6.91 3.60
C VAL A 268 -9.98 -7.53 4.97
N TYR A 269 -10.81 -6.90 5.77
CA TYR A 269 -11.29 -7.53 7.00
C TYR A 269 -12.43 -8.48 6.66
N LEU A 270 -12.33 -9.74 7.07
CA LEU A 270 -13.50 -10.62 7.05
C LEU A 270 -14.53 -10.13 8.08
N THR A 271 -15.77 -10.59 7.95
CA THR A 271 -16.81 -10.28 8.93
C THR A 271 -17.64 -11.52 9.21
N PRO A 272 -18.28 -11.61 10.38
CA PRO A 272 -19.17 -12.73 10.70
C PRO A 272 -20.43 -12.79 9.82
N LEU A 273 -20.71 -11.77 8.99
CA LEU A 273 -21.91 -11.73 8.14
C LEU A 273 -21.94 -12.87 7.12
N THR A 274 -20.78 -13.33 6.66
CA THR A 274 -20.69 -14.44 5.68
C THR A 274 -21.28 -15.74 6.25
N ASN A 275 -21.13 -15.95 7.55
CA ASN A 275 -21.63 -17.13 8.27
C ASN A 275 -22.92 -16.88 9.05
N TRP A 276 -23.31 -15.62 9.25
CA TRP A 276 -24.51 -15.28 10.00
C TRP A 276 -25.78 -15.56 9.18
N ASN A 277 -26.48 -16.62 9.57
CA ASN A 277 -27.71 -17.08 8.91
C ASN A 277 -28.87 -17.22 9.92
N PRO A 278 -29.41 -16.10 10.44
CA PRO A 278 -30.44 -16.13 11.49
C PRO A 278 -31.75 -16.76 11.04
N TYR A 279 -32.02 -16.79 9.73
CA TYR A 279 -33.23 -17.36 9.14
C TYR A 279 -33.04 -18.80 8.62
N ASN A 280 -31.88 -19.42 8.88
CA ASN A 280 -31.53 -20.74 8.40
C ASN A 280 -31.80 -20.94 6.89
N LEU A 281 -31.47 -19.93 6.08
CA LEU A 281 -31.66 -19.96 4.63
C LEU A 281 -30.76 -21.04 4.03
N LYS A 282 -31.37 -21.92 3.22
CA LYS A 282 -30.65 -23.02 2.56
C LYS A 282 -29.60 -22.49 1.58
N LEU A 283 -28.42 -23.09 1.61
CA LEU A 283 -27.37 -22.88 0.60
C LEU A 283 -27.41 -24.04 -0.37
N TYR A 284 -27.55 -23.71 -1.65
CA TYR A 284 -27.44 -24.64 -2.76
C TYR A 284 -26.07 -24.52 -3.41
N ASN A 285 -25.64 -25.59 -4.07
CA ASN A 285 -24.41 -25.57 -4.85
C ASN A 285 -24.58 -24.70 -6.11
N SER A 286 -23.47 -24.26 -6.70
CA SER A 286 -23.51 -23.44 -7.92
C SER A 286 -24.28 -24.09 -9.07
N ASN A 287 -24.21 -25.42 -9.18
CA ASN A 287 -24.91 -26.21 -10.21
C ASN A 287 -26.44 -26.23 -10.02
N GLU A 288 -26.94 -25.83 -8.86
CA GLU A 288 -28.35 -25.79 -8.50
C GLU A 288 -28.93 -24.36 -8.58
N LYS A 289 -28.25 -23.45 -9.30
CA LYS A 289 -28.71 -22.06 -9.53
C LYS A 289 -30.13 -21.98 -10.08
N SER A 290 -30.52 -22.93 -10.93
CA SER A 290 -31.86 -23.04 -11.50
C SER A 290 -32.93 -23.25 -10.42
N THR A 291 -32.63 -24.02 -9.38
CA THR A 291 -33.53 -24.25 -8.24
C THR A 291 -33.76 -22.97 -7.43
N VAL A 292 -32.70 -22.19 -7.19
CA VAL A 292 -32.78 -20.93 -6.45
C VAL A 292 -33.58 -19.87 -7.21
N THR A 293 -33.33 -19.77 -8.52
CA THR A 293 -33.99 -18.78 -9.40
C THR A 293 -35.31 -19.26 -9.99
N GLY A 294 -35.72 -20.51 -9.75
CA GLY A 294 -36.90 -21.10 -10.37
C GLY A 294 -36.86 -21.02 -11.90
N ASN A 295 -35.72 -21.41 -12.52
CA ASN A 295 -35.47 -21.25 -13.95
C ASN A 295 -35.68 -19.80 -14.45
N GLY A 296 -35.25 -18.82 -13.66
CA GLY A 296 -35.39 -17.39 -13.97
C GLY A 296 -36.72 -16.74 -13.59
N GLN A 297 -37.70 -17.50 -13.10
CA GLN A 297 -39.00 -16.95 -12.67
C GLN A 297 -38.92 -16.16 -11.35
N ARG A 298 -37.91 -16.44 -10.51
CA ARG A 298 -37.65 -15.75 -9.24
C ARG A 298 -36.52 -14.76 -9.46
N ASN A 299 -36.79 -13.49 -9.16
CA ASN A 299 -35.87 -12.36 -9.37
C ASN A 299 -35.46 -11.66 -8.06
N GLY A 300 -35.84 -12.24 -6.91
CA GLY A 300 -35.59 -11.70 -5.58
C GLY A 300 -36.65 -10.69 -5.11
N GLY A 301 -37.83 -10.67 -5.71
CA GLY A 301 -38.95 -9.84 -5.26
C GLY A 301 -39.47 -10.22 -3.87
N LEU A 302 -40.23 -9.33 -3.23
CA LEU A 302 -40.71 -9.51 -1.84
C LEU A 302 -41.99 -10.36 -1.72
N THR A 303 -42.46 -10.96 -2.81
CA THR A 303 -43.59 -11.87 -2.79
C THR A 303 -43.11 -13.32 -2.84
N LYS A 304 -43.89 -14.26 -2.29
CA LYS A 304 -43.52 -15.68 -2.26
C LYS A 304 -43.24 -16.27 -3.66
N LYS A 305 -43.89 -15.74 -4.70
CA LYS A 305 -43.69 -16.14 -6.11
C LYS A 305 -42.36 -15.64 -6.69
N LEU A 306 -41.92 -14.44 -6.30
CA LEU A 306 -40.75 -13.77 -6.88
C LEU A 306 -39.46 -13.90 -6.04
N ALA A 307 -39.59 -14.18 -4.74
CA ALA A 307 -38.46 -14.38 -3.82
C ALA A 307 -37.58 -15.55 -4.25
N TYR A 308 -36.27 -15.49 -4.01
CA TYR A 308 -35.38 -16.61 -4.30
C TYR A 308 -35.67 -17.80 -3.37
N ASN A 309 -35.47 -19.02 -3.87
CA ASN A 309 -35.64 -20.23 -3.08
C ASN A 309 -34.30 -20.65 -2.44
N GLY A 310 -33.91 -19.95 -1.37
CA GLY A 310 -32.59 -20.10 -0.74
C GLY A 310 -31.49 -19.25 -1.41
N ASN A 311 -30.25 -19.66 -1.22
CA ASN A 311 -29.03 -18.96 -1.66
C ASN A 311 -28.12 -19.89 -2.47
N HIS A 312 -27.16 -19.30 -3.20
CA HIS A 312 -26.00 -20.00 -3.78
C HIS A 312 -24.83 -19.02 -3.91
N ASN A 313 -23.65 -19.49 -4.33
CA ASN A 313 -22.43 -18.64 -4.36
C ASN A 313 -22.60 -17.34 -5.17
N GLY A 314 -23.34 -17.35 -6.28
CA GLY A 314 -23.59 -16.15 -7.09
C GLY A 314 -24.72 -15.22 -6.60
N LEU A 315 -25.56 -15.67 -5.64
CA LEU A 315 -26.62 -14.89 -5.01
C LEU A 315 -26.59 -15.19 -3.51
N PHE A 316 -25.70 -14.49 -2.80
CA PHE A 316 -25.41 -14.74 -1.39
C PHE A 316 -26.03 -13.66 -0.49
N TYR A 317 -27.33 -13.80 -0.21
CA TYR A 317 -28.12 -12.85 0.59
C TYR A 317 -28.61 -13.52 1.88
N ARG A 318 -28.00 -13.17 3.01
CA ARG A 318 -28.33 -13.76 4.33
C ARG A 318 -28.50 -12.75 5.44
N THR A 319 -27.88 -11.59 5.32
CA THR A 319 -27.91 -10.56 6.35
C THR A 319 -29.30 -9.95 6.38
N PRO A 320 -30.01 -9.96 7.52
CA PRO A 320 -31.32 -9.32 7.62
C PRO A 320 -31.21 -7.84 7.24
N THR A 321 -32.13 -7.34 6.42
CA THR A 321 -32.06 -5.95 5.94
C THR A 321 -32.13 -4.94 7.08
N GLU A 322 -32.87 -5.26 8.14
CA GLU A 322 -32.98 -4.45 9.36
C GLU A 322 -31.67 -4.32 10.16
N PHE A 323 -30.66 -5.14 9.86
CA PHE A 323 -29.31 -4.95 10.41
C PHE A 323 -28.68 -3.64 9.93
N PHE A 324 -29.13 -3.11 8.80
CA PHE A 324 -28.66 -1.85 8.21
C PHE A 324 -29.78 -0.79 8.22
N THR A 325 -29.41 0.49 8.38
CA THR A 325 -30.34 1.64 8.41
C THR A 325 -30.15 2.61 7.24
N GLY A 326 -29.61 2.15 6.12
CA GLY A 326 -29.39 2.97 4.93
C GLY A 326 -29.05 2.16 3.69
N GLY A 327 -28.97 2.84 2.54
CA GLY A 327 -28.49 2.24 1.28
C GLY A 327 -26.97 2.03 1.27
N GLU A 328 -26.47 1.40 0.19
CA GLU A 328 -25.04 1.31 -0.05
C GLU A 328 -24.41 2.71 -0.16
N ILE A 329 -23.17 2.84 0.30
CA ILE A 329 -22.40 4.07 0.20
C ILE A 329 -21.63 4.05 -1.13
N GLU A 330 -21.76 5.12 -1.93
CA GLU A 330 -21.17 5.26 -3.27
C GLU A 330 -21.53 4.09 -4.22
N VAL A 331 -22.81 3.89 -4.56
CA VAL A 331 -23.26 2.86 -5.52
C VAL A 331 -22.62 3.07 -6.90
N ASP A 332 -22.06 2.01 -7.48
CA ASP A 332 -21.59 1.97 -8.87
C ASP A 332 -22.60 1.25 -9.77
N PRO A 333 -22.81 1.69 -11.03
CA PRO A 333 -23.57 0.93 -12.01
C PRO A 333 -23.07 -0.51 -12.20
N ALA A 334 -21.78 -0.78 -11.96
CA ALA A 334 -21.18 -2.11 -12.01
C ALA A 334 -21.39 -2.94 -10.73
N ASP A 335 -21.96 -2.39 -9.66
CA ASP A 335 -22.26 -3.14 -8.43
C ASP A 335 -23.50 -4.03 -8.64
N THR A 336 -23.31 -5.34 -8.69
CA THR A 336 -24.36 -6.33 -9.00
C THR A 336 -25.30 -6.63 -7.82
N VAL A 337 -25.17 -5.89 -6.72
CA VAL A 337 -25.91 -6.13 -5.47
C VAL A 337 -27.21 -5.32 -5.49
N LYS A 338 -28.35 -6.02 -5.44
CA LYS A 338 -29.64 -5.37 -5.15
C LYS A 338 -29.69 -5.06 -3.65
N GLY A 339 -30.03 -3.81 -3.27
CA GLY A 339 -29.97 -3.35 -1.88
C GLY A 339 -30.73 -4.21 -0.86
N SER A 340 -31.85 -4.80 -1.26
CA SER A 340 -32.52 -5.87 -0.50
C SER A 340 -33.30 -6.80 -1.44
N VAL A 341 -33.30 -8.10 -1.15
CA VAL A 341 -34.05 -9.12 -1.90
C VAL A 341 -34.88 -9.97 -0.95
N GLY A 342 -35.94 -10.58 -1.48
CA GLY A 342 -36.71 -11.62 -0.79
C GLY A 342 -36.06 -12.99 -1.00
N VAL A 343 -35.86 -13.74 0.09
CA VAL A 343 -35.42 -15.14 0.07
C VAL A 343 -36.37 -15.97 0.92
N LEU A 344 -36.76 -17.15 0.42
CA LEU A 344 -37.61 -18.08 1.16
C LEU A 344 -36.79 -18.82 2.23
N ASP A 345 -37.31 -18.83 3.45
CA ASP A 345 -36.83 -19.74 4.50
C ASP A 345 -37.34 -21.18 4.28
N PRO A 346 -36.86 -22.18 5.03
CA PRO A 346 -37.31 -23.57 4.87
C PRO A 346 -38.82 -23.77 5.09
N GLN A 347 -39.50 -22.84 5.77
CA GLN A 347 -40.94 -22.84 6.00
C GLN A 347 -41.71 -22.14 4.86
N GLY A 348 -41.00 -21.59 3.87
CA GLY A 348 -41.57 -20.91 2.72
C GLY A 348 -42.05 -19.48 3.02
N ASN A 349 -41.61 -18.88 4.12
CA ASN A 349 -41.85 -17.46 4.42
C ASN A 349 -40.79 -16.59 3.71
N VAL A 350 -41.22 -15.43 3.24
CA VAL A 350 -40.30 -14.47 2.61
C VAL A 350 -39.53 -13.73 3.70
N ARG A 351 -38.20 -13.81 3.65
CA ARG A 351 -37.29 -13.04 4.48
C ARG A 351 -36.64 -11.95 3.63
N ARG A 352 -36.66 -10.72 4.14
CA ARG A 352 -36.01 -9.59 3.50
C ARG A 352 -34.55 -9.54 3.95
N VAL A 353 -33.64 -9.75 3.01
CA VAL A 353 -32.21 -9.87 3.29
C VAL A 353 -31.40 -9.03 2.31
N SER A 354 -30.21 -8.63 2.75
CA SER A 354 -29.20 -7.91 1.98
C SER A 354 -27.98 -8.80 1.77
N SER A 355 -27.13 -8.42 0.82
CA SER A 355 -25.92 -9.20 0.49
C SER A 355 -25.00 -9.33 1.70
N SER A 356 -24.52 -10.53 1.97
CA SER A 356 -23.60 -10.79 3.08
C SER A 356 -22.13 -10.78 2.65
N GLY A 357 -21.87 -10.38 1.40
CA GLY A 357 -20.55 -10.34 0.80
C GLY A 357 -19.66 -9.22 1.34
N ILE A 358 -18.41 -9.25 0.89
CA ILE A 358 -17.39 -8.24 1.20
C ILE A 358 -17.71 -6.95 0.46
N ARG A 359 -17.59 -5.81 1.14
CA ARG A 359 -17.86 -4.47 0.59
C ARG A 359 -16.69 -3.54 0.85
N ILE A 360 -16.61 -2.40 0.15
CA ILE A 360 -15.65 -1.36 0.56
C ILE A 360 -16.11 -0.74 1.86
N PHE A 361 -17.38 -0.33 1.90
CA PHE A 361 -18.06 0.14 3.10
C PHE A 361 -19.27 -0.75 3.38
N LEU A 362 -19.46 -1.09 4.64
CA LEU A 362 -20.74 -1.58 5.11
C LEU A 362 -21.72 -0.42 5.21
N PRO A 363 -23.02 -0.64 4.89
CA PRO A 363 -24.05 0.35 5.15
C PRO A 363 -24.11 0.71 6.63
N GLN A 364 -24.81 1.79 6.94
CA GLN A 364 -25.00 2.25 8.31
C GLN A 364 -25.56 1.13 9.18
N ILE A 365 -24.84 0.77 10.25
CA ILE A 365 -25.32 -0.17 11.28
C ILE A 365 -25.83 0.66 12.46
N PRO A 366 -27.08 0.51 12.90
CA PRO A 366 -27.61 1.29 14.01
C PRO A 366 -26.76 1.15 15.29
N GLY A 367 -26.43 2.29 15.90
CA GLY A 367 -25.57 2.35 17.09
C GLY A 367 -24.07 2.17 16.85
N VAL A 368 -23.65 1.89 15.60
CA VAL A 368 -22.23 1.67 15.22
C VAL A 368 -21.80 2.67 14.15
N GLY A 369 -22.61 2.89 13.12
CA GLY A 369 -22.28 3.72 11.96
C GLY A 369 -21.79 2.91 10.76
N ALA A 370 -21.26 3.61 9.75
CA ALA A 370 -20.65 3.00 8.56
C ALA A 370 -19.22 2.56 8.87
N LEU A 371 -18.81 1.44 8.28
CA LEU A 371 -17.50 0.83 8.52
C LEU A 371 -16.82 0.48 7.20
N ARG A 372 -15.54 0.86 7.08
CA ARG A 372 -14.70 0.45 5.95
C ARG A 372 -14.16 -0.96 6.20
N GLN A 373 -14.39 -1.86 5.26
CA GLN A 373 -13.92 -3.25 5.30
C GLN A 373 -12.71 -3.48 4.38
N ARG A 374 -12.57 -2.72 3.29
CA ARG A 374 -11.46 -2.82 2.33
C ARG A 374 -10.56 -1.60 2.38
N TYR A 375 -9.25 -1.85 2.48
CA TYR A 375 -8.20 -0.84 2.53
C TYR A 375 -7.22 -1.06 1.38
N PRO A 376 -7.49 -0.46 0.19
CA PRO A 376 -6.59 -0.56 -0.95
C PRO A 376 -5.23 0.05 -0.63
N ILE A 377 -4.17 -0.73 -0.87
CA ILE A 377 -2.78 -0.29 -0.71
C ILE A 377 -2.39 0.52 -1.94
N VAL A 378 -1.72 1.65 -1.75
CA VAL A 378 -1.31 2.52 -2.86
C VAL A 378 -0.29 1.82 -3.77
N PRO A 379 -0.54 1.71 -5.09
CA PRO A 379 0.48 1.23 -6.02
C PRO A 379 1.45 2.37 -6.37
N VAL A 380 2.76 2.13 -6.32
CA VAL A 380 3.79 3.18 -6.48
C VAL A 380 4.30 3.34 -7.93
N HIS A 381 3.82 2.54 -8.88
CA HIS A 381 4.37 2.49 -10.24
C HIS A 381 4.33 3.82 -11.02
N GLY A 382 3.45 4.77 -10.68
CA GLY A 382 3.47 6.14 -11.23
C GLY A 382 4.18 7.17 -10.34
N GLU A 383 4.22 6.90 -9.03
CA GLU A 383 4.56 7.89 -8.00
C GLU A 383 6.03 7.83 -7.53
N GLY A 384 6.73 6.75 -7.84
CA GLY A 384 8.16 6.61 -7.53
C GLY A 384 9.09 7.39 -8.47
N SER A 385 8.56 7.92 -9.58
CA SER A 385 9.35 8.69 -10.54
C SER A 385 9.87 9.99 -9.90
N PRO A 386 11.09 10.45 -10.26
CA PRO A 386 11.60 11.74 -9.82
C PRO A 386 10.60 12.88 -10.10
N VAL A 387 9.94 12.84 -11.26
CA VAL A 387 8.90 13.80 -11.67
C VAL A 387 7.75 13.86 -10.67
N TRP A 388 7.28 12.71 -10.18
CA TRP A 388 6.19 12.70 -9.20
C TRP A 388 6.64 13.16 -7.81
N LYS A 389 7.87 12.85 -7.40
CA LYS A 389 8.44 13.36 -6.14
C LYS A 389 8.56 14.88 -6.16
N GLU A 390 9.03 15.45 -7.28
CA GLU A 390 9.08 16.89 -7.50
C GLU A 390 7.68 17.50 -7.55
N LEU A 391 6.72 16.86 -8.21
CA LEU A 391 5.33 17.32 -8.24
C LEU A 391 4.69 17.32 -6.84
N ASN A 392 4.96 16.29 -6.03
CA ASN A 392 4.52 16.23 -4.64
C ASN A 392 5.20 17.30 -3.76
N ALA A 393 6.49 17.58 -4.00
CA ALA A 393 7.20 18.67 -3.31
C ALA A 393 6.61 20.03 -3.68
N ILE A 394 6.30 20.27 -4.96
CA ILE A 394 5.63 21.48 -5.45
C ILE A 394 4.22 21.59 -4.83
N LYS A 395 3.48 20.50 -4.80
CA LYS A 395 2.18 20.43 -4.10
C LYS A 395 2.32 20.88 -2.64
N ASP A 396 3.28 20.34 -1.90
CA ASP A 396 3.50 20.71 -0.50
C ASP A 396 3.86 22.20 -0.36
N LEU A 397 4.70 22.73 -1.27
CA LEU A 397 5.04 24.15 -1.33
C LEU A 397 3.79 25.01 -1.55
N VAL A 398 2.97 24.68 -2.55
CA VAL A 398 1.74 25.43 -2.89
C VAL A 398 0.71 25.36 -1.77
N MET A 399 0.53 24.20 -1.15
CA MET A 399 -0.37 24.03 0.01
C MET A 399 0.12 24.79 1.25
N ARG A 400 1.45 24.94 1.44
CA ARG A 400 2.02 25.80 2.48
C ARG A 400 1.88 27.29 2.14
N LEU A 401 2.01 27.67 0.87
CA LEU A 401 1.81 29.04 0.40
C LEU A 401 0.36 29.50 0.59
N SER A 402 -0.65 28.69 0.24
CA SER A 402 -2.06 29.05 0.45
C SER A 402 -2.40 29.25 1.93
N LYS A 403 -1.74 28.52 2.82
CA LYS A 403 -1.80 28.71 4.28
C LYS A 403 -1.15 30.04 4.72
N ARG A 404 -0.01 30.41 4.11
CA ARG A 404 0.63 31.72 4.34
C ARG A 404 -0.23 32.89 3.82
N PHE A 405 -0.92 32.75 2.70
CA PHE A 405 -1.82 33.79 2.19
C PHE A 405 -3.07 33.98 3.08
N THR A 406 -3.63 32.89 3.61
CA THR A 406 -4.79 32.98 4.52
C THR A 406 -4.43 33.51 5.92
N ASP A 407 -3.22 33.28 6.41
CA ASP A 407 -2.73 33.88 7.66
C ASP A 407 -2.17 35.31 7.45
N GLY A 408 -1.64 35.62 6.26
CA GLY A 408 -1.19 36.96 5.86
C GLY A 408 -2.33 37.97 5.71
N ASP A 409 -3.49 37.55 5.22
CA ASP A 409 -4.69 38.40 5.12
C ASP A 409 -5.39 38.64 6.47
N ARG A 410 -5.01 37.90 7.52
CA ARG A 410 -5.45 38.20 8.90
C ARG A 410 -4.54 39.17 9.64
N ALA A 411 -3.33 39.43 9.14
CA ALA A 411 -2.37 40.33 9.77
C ALA A 411 -2.48 41.80 9.29
N THR A 412 -3.27 42.09 8.25
CA THR A 412 -3.40 43.44 7.68
C THR A 412 -4.71 44.16 7.99
N ASN A 413 -5.60 43.58 8.81
CA ASN A 413 -6.88 44.20 9.19
C ASN A 413 -7.03 44.41 10.70
N SER A 414 -6.02 44.97 11.35
CA SER A 414 -6.11 45.50 12.72
C SER A 414 -5.66 46.95 12.79
N ASN A 415 -6.33 47.84 12.06
CA ASN A 415 -6.38 49.27 12.35
C ASN A 415 -7.77 49.81 11.96
N GLY A 416 -8.75 49.59 12.82
CA GLY A 416 -10.11 50.09 12.61
C GLY A 416 -11.08 49.64 13.69
N LYS A 417 -11.24 50.49 14.70
CA LYS A 417 -12.17 50.38 15.84
C LYS A 417 -13.52 49.76 15.47
N ASN A 418 -13.93 48.68 16.14
CA ASN A 418 -15.27 48.66 16.74
C ASN A 418 -15.45 47.60 17.85
N ARG A 419 -16.13 48.05 18.90
CA ARG A 419 -16.45 47.33 20.13
C ARG A 419 -17.62 46.37 19.90
N GLY A 420 -17.51 45.13 20.38
CA GLY A 420 -18.63 44.18 20.46
C GLY A 420 -18.31 43.04 21.43
N ARG A 421 -19.05 42.98 22.54
CA ARG A 421 -18.90 42.01 23.65
C ARG A 421 -19.57 40.66 23.33
N GLY A 422 -18.88 39.56 23.65
CA GLY A 422 -19.44 38.30 24.18
C GLY A 422 -19.36 37.06 23.28
N PRO A 423 -19.46 35.81 23.81
CA PRO A 423 -19.04 35.30 25.12
C PRO A 423 -17.98 34.18 25.02
N LYS A 424 -17.28 33.94 26.13
CA LYS A 424 -16.22 32.93 26.31
C LYS A 424 -16.76 31.50 26.14
N GLY A 425 -16.32 30.82 25.06
CA GLY A 425 -16.50 29.38 24.85
C GLY A 425 -15.19 28.64 25.01
N ASN A 426 -15.09 27.84 26.08
CA ASN A 426 -13.93 27.06 26.47
C ASN A 426 -13.75 25.87 25.51
N ARG A 427 -12.87 25.99 24.50
CA ARG A 427 -12.40 24.85 23.68
C ARG A 427 -10.95 24.56 24.04
N ARG A 428 -10.74 23.50 24.83
CA ARG A 428 -9.45 22.84 25.00
C ARG A 428 -9.05 22.28 23.62
N GLY A 429 -8.17 23.01 22.92
CA GLY A 429 -7.56 22.57 21.67
C GLY A 429 -6.52 21.48 21.92
N GLY A 430 -6.50 20.48 21.03
CA GLY A 430 -5.55 19.38 21.02
C GLY A 430 -4.10 19.80 20.77
N PRO A 431 -3.15 18.85 20.73
CA PRO A 431 -1.72 19.14 20.69
C PRO A 431 -1.37 19.89 19.41
N GLY A 432 -0.89 21.13 19.58
CA GLY A 432 -0.55 22.03 18.49
C GLY A 432 0.57 21.48 17.61
N SER A 433 0.39 21.65 16.31
CA SER A 433 1.46 21.68 15.29
C SER A 433 2.60 22.55 15.82
N ALA A 434 3.72 21.94 16.22
CA ALA A 434 4.89 22.69 16.65
C ALA A 434 5.40 23.53 15.48
N THR A 435 5.53 24.84 15.68
CA THR A 435 6.18 25.72 14.70
C THR A 435 7.63 25.30 14.54
N VAL A 436 8.02 24.96 13.31
CA VAL A 436 9.37 24.54 12.92
C VAL A 436 10.03 25.65 12.10
N PHE A 437 11.29 25.94 12.41
CA PHE A 437 12.13 26.93 11.75
C PHE A 437 13.25 26.21 10.99
N VAL A 438 13.51 26.62 9.75
CA VAL A 438 14.47 25.96 8.85
C VAL A 438 15.67 26.88 8.63
N TYR A 439 16.87 26.32 8.70
CA TYR A 439 18.14 27.00 8.45
C TYR A 439 18.98 26.18 7.46
N THR A 440 19.76 26.83 6.60
CA THR A 440 20.57 26.16 5.57
C THR A 440 22.06 26.23 5.93
N THR A 441 22.81 25.16 5.74
CA THR A 441 24.27 25.14 5.93
C THR A 441 24.98 25.95 4.84
N SER A 442 26.23 26.35 5.08
CA SER A 442 27.07 26.90 4.00
C SER A 442 27.24 25.87 2.87
N THR A 443 27.46 26.27 1.63
CA THR A 443 27.73 25.29 0.55
C THR A 443 28.96 24.43 0.85
N ALA A 444 28.89 23.14 0.52
CA ALA A 444 29.98 22.18 0.64
C ALA A 444 31.14 22.58 -0.28
N THR A 445 32.37 22.37 0.20
CA THR A 445 33.60 22.76 -0.49
C THR A 445 34.49 21.57 -0.87
N SER A 446 34.15 20.35 -0.42
CA SER A 446 34.91 19.14 -0.72
C SER A 446 34.24 18.30 -1.82
N ASP A 447 35.07 17.67 -2.66
CA ASP A 447 34.67 16.74 -3.73
C ASP A 447 35.53 15.48 -3.63
N PRO A 448 34.95 14.26 -3.56
CA PRO A 448 33.51 13.93 -3.51
C PRO A 448 32.84 14.31 -2.18
N PRO A 449 31.52 14.65 -2.17
CA PRO A 449 30.53 14.39 -3.23
C PRO A 449 30.15 15.58 -4.13
N GLY A 450 30.81 16.72 -4.02
CA GLY A 450 30.60 17.89 -4.89
C GLY A 450 29.68 18.95 -4.27
N HIS A 451 29.33 20.01 -5.02
CA HIS A 451 28.60 21.15 -4.49
C HIS A 451 27.17 20.82 -4.05
N HIS A 452 26.86 21.06 -2.77
CA HIS A 452 25.51 20.94 -2.20
C HIS A 452 25.40 21.69 -0.86
N SER A 453 24.22 21.67 -0.24
CA SER A 453 23.95 22.24 1.08
C SER A 453 22.85 21.46 1.78
N HIS A 454 22.82 21.48 3.10
CA HIS A 454 21.75 20.84 3.85
C HIS A 454 20.90 21.83 4.62
N THR A 455 19.73 21.38 5.04
CA THR A 455 18.83 22.13 5.93
C THR A 455 18.81 21.54 7.34
N VAL A 456 18.61 22.38 8.34
CA VAL A 456 18.50 22.06 9.76
C VAL A 456 17.16 22.60 10.26
N GLU A 457 16.30 21.69 10.72
CA GLU A 457 14.99 22.04 11.27
C GLU A 457 15.05 22.13 12.81
N LEU A 458 14.56 23.24 13.36
CA LEU A 458 14.51 23.49 14.80
C LEU A 458 13.09 23.89 15.23
N THR A 459 12.57 23.24 16.26
CA THR A 459 11.30 23.63 16.90
C THR A 459 11.46 24.91 17.74
N GLN A 460 10.37 25.62 17.99
CA GLN A 460 10.37 26.77 18.93
C GLN A 460 11.03 26.43 20.28
N ARG A 461 10.76 25.24 20.84
CA ARG A 461 11.35 24.79 22.11
C ARG A 461 12.87 24.61 22.02
N GLN A 462 13.39 24.15 20.89
CA GLN A 462 14.83 24.03 20.66
C GLN A 462 15.49 25.40 20.50
N LEU A 463 14.85 26.33 19.77
CA LEU A 463 15.31 27.72 19.69
C LEU A 463 15.37 28.39 21.05
N ASP A 464 14.37 28.19 21.91
CA ASP A 464 14.38 28.73 23.27
C ASP A 464 15.52 28.15 24.11
N LYS A 465 15.89 26.87 23.91
CA LYS A 465 17.06 26.27 24.57
C LYS A 465 18.37 26.88 24.06
N LEU A 466 18.48 27.06 22.76
CA LEU A 466 19.65 27.67 22.11
C LEU A 466 19.86 29.11 22.59
N LYS A 467 18.79 29.91 22.65
CA LYS A 467 18.81 31.29 23.19
C LYS A 467 19.16 31.37 24.68
N ARG A 468 18.98 30.29 25.44
CA ARG A 468 19.44 30.17 26.85
C ARG A 468 20.89 29.69 26.97
N GLY A 469 21.66 29.68 25.88
CA GLY A 469 23.06 29.26 25.86
C GLY A 469 23.29 27.75 25.88
N GLN A 470 22.23 26.94 25.74
CA GLN A 470 22.37 25.49 25.60
C GLN A 470 22.68 25.11 24.15
N THR A 471 23.27 23.93 23.94
CA THR A 471 23.44 23.35 22.61
C THR A 471 22.32 22.37 22.29
N VAL A 472 21.94 22.27 21.02
CA VAL A 472 21.00 21.27 20.52
C VAL A 472 21.70 20.40 19.50
N GLU A 473 21.61 19.09 19.66
CA GLU A 473 22.06 18.12 18.66
C GLU A 473 20.88 17.72 17.78
N THR A 474 21.08 17.72 16.47
CA THR A 474 20.07 17.41 15.45
C THR A 474 20.74 16.85 14.20
N PHE A 475 19.95 16.42 13.22
CA PHE A 475 20.43 15.95 11.93
C PHE A 475 20.11 16.99 10.85
N THR A 476 20.99 17.06 9.85
CA THR A 476 20.71 17.83 8.63
C THR A 476 19.81 17.02 7.67
N SER A 477 19.22 17.66 6.67
CA SER A 477 18.57 16.97 5.55
C SER A 477 19.57 16.12 4.77
N GLU A 478 19.09 15.10 4.07
CA GLU A 478 19.90 14.33 3.14
C GLU A 478 20.02 15.08 1.81
N ASP A 479 21.26 15.30 1.36
CA ASP A 479 21.56 15.80 0.02
C ASP A 479 22.84 15.12 -0.48
N ASN A 480 22.96 14.89 -1.79
CA ASN A 480 24.07 14.12 -2.39
C ASN A 480 24.41 12.82 -1.64
N GLY A 481 23.38 12.08 -1.21
CA GLY A 481 23.50 10.75 -0.61
C GLY A 481 24.03 10.70 0.82
N HIS A 482 24.09 11.83 1.54
CA HIS A 482 24.49 11.84 2.96
C HIS A 482 23.81 12.96 3.76
N SER A 483 23.95 12.87 5.09
CA SER A 483 23.52 13.86 6.08
C SER A 483 24.51 13.91 7.24
N HIS A 484 24.46 14.96 8.04
CA HIS A 484 25.34 15.14 9.19
C HIS A 484 24.58 15.13 10.50
N ARG A 485 25.22 14.60 11.54
CA ARG A 485 24.83 14.86 12.94
C ARG A 485 25.49 16.14 13.41
N VAL A 486 24.71 17.20 13.55
CA VAL A 486 25.23 18.53 13.88
C VAL A 486 24.84 18.96 15.29
N ARG A 487 25.76 19.68 15.94
CA ARG A 487 25.49 20.38 17.19
C ARG A 487 25.42 21.87 16.93
N VAL A 488 24.31 22.48 17.32
CA VAL A 488 24.00 23.89 17.08
C VAL A 488 24.07 24.65 18.40
N ARG A 489 24.56 25.90 18.35
CA ARG A 489 24.45 26.88 19.43
C ARG A 489 23.92 28.21 18.90
N TYR A 490 23.46 29.07 19.80
CA TYR A 490 23.22 30.49 19.51
C TYR A 490 24.38 31.32 20.06
N ALA A 491 25.07 32.07 19.19
CA ALA A 491 26.18 32.94 19.56
C ALA A 491 26.28 34.12 18.57
N ASN A 492 26.66 35.31 19.06
CA ASN A 492 26.74 36.54 18.25
C ASN A 492 25.43 36.84 17.50
N ASP A 493 24.31 36.72 18.21
CA ASP A 493 22.94 36.86 17.69
C ASP A 493 22.56 35.94 16.50
N ARG A 494 23.36 34.90 16.22
CA ARG A 494 23.14 33.97 15.12
C ARG A 494 23.27 32.51 15.57
N LEU A 495 22.66 31.60 14.80
CA LEU A 495 22.84 30.18 14.99
C LEU A 495 24.12 29.73 14.28
N GLN A 496 24.90 28.89 14.96
CA GLN A 496 26.16 28.38 14.45
C GLN A 496 26.27 26.89 14.74
N LEU A 497 26.85 26.14 13.81
CA LEU A 497 27.32 24.79 14.08
C LEU A 497 28.57 24.88 14.97
N VAL A 498 28.71 23.94 15.90
CA VAL A 498 29.90 23.80 16.76
C VAL A 498 30.59 22.44 16.64
N ALA A 499 29.86 21.43 16.18
CA ALA A 499 30.40 20.11 15.92
C ALA A 499 29.59 19.42 14.84
N CYS A 500 30.26 18.53 14.10
CA CYS A 500 29.72 17.78 12.98
C CYS A 500 30.20 16.33 13.07
N ASP A 501 29.29 15.37 13.00
CA ASP A 501 29.54 13.93 13.07
C ASP A 501 30.33 13.45 14.30
N GLY A 502 30.28 14.23 15.38
CA GLY A 502 31.04 13.97 16.61
C GLY A 502 32.47 14.51 16.59
N GLY A 503 32.90 15.16 15.50
CA GLY A 503 34.18 15.85 15.36
C GLY A 503 34.06 17.38 15.35
N ASN A 504 35.20 18.03 15.09
CA ASN A 504 35.30 19.48 14.92
C ASN A 504 34.84 19.89 13.52
N LEU A 505 34.53 21.18 13.37
CA LEU A 505 34.25 21.80 12.07
C LEU A 505 35.56 22.16 11.34
N PRO A 506 35.55 22.27 10.00
CA PRO A 506 34.42 22.03 9.09
C PRO A 506 33.99 20.55 9.05
N CYS A 507 32.76 20.28 8.61
CA CYS A 507 32.31 18.91 8.36
C CYS A 507 33.21 18.22 7.31
N TRP A 508 33.16 16.89 7.22
CA TRP A 508 34.05 16.12 6.33
C TRP A 508 33.88 16.45 4.84
N ASP A 509 32.71 16.96 4.47
CA ASP A 509 32.31 17.41 3.14
C ASP A 509 32.57 18.93 2.92
N GLY A 510 33.09 19.62 3.94
CA GLY A 510 33.55 21.00 3.85
C GLY A 510 32.54 22.07 4.27
N HIS A 511 31.45 21.72 4.98
CA HIS A 511 30.56 22.71 5.58
C HIS A 511 31.20 23.48 6.75
N THR A 512 31.07 24.81 6.75
CA THR A 512 31.56 25.72 7.79
C THR A 512 30.62 25.78 9.01
N SER A 513 30.95 26.58 10.02
CA SER A 513 30.11 26.77 11.21
C SER A 513 28.81 27.56 10.96
N CYS A 514 28.56 28.00 9.74
CA CYS A 514 27.51 28.95 9.43
C CYS A 514 26.15 28.25 9.15
N LEU A 515 25.09 28.81 9.73
CA LEU A 515 23.70 28.50 9.39
C LEU A 515 23.02 29.79 8.90
N MET A 516 22.34 29.70 7.77
CA MET A 516 21.68 30.81 7.08
C MET A 516 20.16 30.69 7.21
N THR A 517 19.46 31.81 7.35
CA THR A 517 18.00 31.86 7.16
C THR A 517 17.64 31.91 5.68
N GLU A 518 16.36 31.69 5.33
CA GLU A 518 15.86 31.85 3.95
C GLU A 518 16.15 33.24 3.33
N THR A 519 16.45 34.25 4.15
CA THR A 519 16.72 35.63 3.72
C THR A 519 18.22 35.96 3.61
N GLU A 520 19.10 35.07 4.06
CA GLU A 520 20.55 35.28 4.03
C GLU A 520 21.17 34.59 2.80
N ASN A 521 21.69 35.38 1.84
CA ASN A 521 22.23 34.85 0.57
C ASN A 521 23.68 34.34 0.67
N SER A 522 24.38 34.59 1.77
CA SER A 522 25.75 34.09 1.99
C SER A 522 26.12 34.22 3.47
N CYS A 523 27.12 33.44 3.90
CA CYS A 523 27.69 33.58 5.23
C CYS A 523 28.46 34.91 5.35
N PRO A 524 28.15 35.75 6.34
CA PRO A 524 28.96 36.91 6.68
C PRO A 524 30.39 36.49 6.98
N ARG A 525 31.35 37.28 6.48
CA ARG A 525 32.79 37.07 6.70
C ARG A 525 33.21 37.34 8.13
#